data_AF-A0A1Y5TVX7-F1
#
_entry.id   AF-A0A1Y5TVX7-F1
#
_cell.length_a   1.000
_cell.length_b   1.000
_cell.length_c   1.000
_cell.angle_alpha   90.00
_cell.angle_beta   90.00
_cell.angle_gamma   90.00
#
_symmetry.space_group_name_H-M   'P 1'
#
loop_
_entity.id
_entity.type
_entity.pdbx_description
1 polymer ?
#
loop_
_entity_poly.entity_id
_entity_poly.type
_entity_poly.pdbx_seq_one_letter_code
_entity_poly.pdbx_strand_id
1 'polypeptide(L)'
;MPVSPNLSLPYIQPSQAQKHVTHNEGMRRLDALVQLSVTSASITTPPATPDDGARYILPIGADGAWSGHSRELAVFEDTSWAFYPAEGGWIAWDEDAQELLAFDGTDWVKAVSPPDFQNLTQVGVGTTADAGNPLAVSGPATLLSHAGAGHQLKLNKAAAADTASLLFQTNWSGRAEMGTTGSDDFEIKVSGDGTTFKQAIVADKDTGTVSFPSGASGLAPSEFGSGALLTTNYMIAKGDGLVANGTCLLGNAYNFPSAFSYDATTSPNLPASVQFKGHHAGPATMSELVAVDPNQVYRLNSYLRQESVSGDWSAFANGERHAQYMGLICLDADRNIIYSNNHMRYKHGGVDSLTTLAAPLTPGDTTVQLTNAAGWNESQSPAYYRGLIIFGYKNSGGYTYPYYSRVLATDLFDLGQINKSTNVITLNKPLPASMGNPDHASGTWPAGTRLANCSSGSTYKYAFYNGLHVPQTDKWYHTTGYIGGIDTSGTNAALNFAPGTVYAQPFWLPNQTNVSGGISGYPDTGANHKVWFAGISVAADPLATQQAITSGVTSGVKELKVPQPNHTAGTITLVAATQSIKEA
;
A
#
# COMPACT_ATOMS: atom_id res chain seq x y z
N MET A 1 48.02 9.75 89.85
CA MET A 1 47.04 8.67 90.06
C MET A 1 46.96 7.92 88.75
N PRO A 2 47.01 6.58 88.74
CA PRO A 2 46.86 5.83 87.49
C PRO A 2 45.47 6.11 86.89
N VAL A 3 45.41 6.29 85.58
CA VAL A 3 44.19 6.55 84.79
C VAL A 3 44.08 5.49 83.68
N SER A 4 42.90 5.33 83.11
CA SER A 4 42.68 4.47 81.93
C SER A 4 43.29 5.10 80.65
N PRO A 5 43.71 4.28 79.67
CA PRO A 5 44.49 4.76 78.53
C PRO A 5 43.69 5.55 77.49
N ASN A 6 42.42 5.21 77.21
CA ASN A 6 41.65 5.85 76.12
C ASN A 6 40.88 7.11 76.55
N LEU A 7 40.23 7.06 77.71
CA LEU A 7 39.31 8.08 78.23
C LEU A 7 39.86 8.81 79.48
N SER A 8 41.05 8.46 79.94
CA SER A 8 41.68 9.06 81.14
C SER A 8 40.82 8.96 82.41
N LEU A 9 40.08 7.85 82.58
CA LEU A 9 39.23 7.60 83.75
C LEU A 9 40.10 7.32 85.00
N PRO A 10 39.84 7.95 86.15
CA PRO A 10 40.67 7.80 87.34
C PRO A 10 40.45 6.45 88.05
N TYR A 11 41.54 5.78 88.42
CA TYR A 11 41.50 4.57 89.24
C TYR A 11 41.64 4.84 90.74
N ILE A 12 41.04 3.96 91.55
CA ILE A 12 41.24 3.92 93.00
C ILE A 12 42.56 3.22 93.31
N GLN A 13 43.34 3.78 94.23
CA GLN A 13 44.63 3.22 94.67
C GLN A 13 44.49 1.83 95.32
N PRO A 14 45.51 0.97 95.27
CA PRO A 14 45.53 -0.31 95.97
C PRO A 14 45.30 -0.20 97.48
N SER A 15 44.95 -1.32 98.14
CA SER A 15 44.75 -1.44 99.59
C SER A 15 43.53 -0.69 100.17
N GLN A 16 42.56 -0.32 99.34
CA GLN A 16 41.28 0.29 99.76
C GLN A 16 40.20 -0.77 100.07
N ALA A 17 40.46 -1.67 101.03
CA ALA A 17 39.52 -2.73 101.44
C ALA A 17 38.91 -3.54 100.26
N GLN A 18 39.75 -3.86 99.27
CA GLN A 18 39.40 -4.56 98.02
C GLN A 18 38.37 -3.87 97.09
N LYS A 19 37.83 -2.69 97.44
CA LYS A 19 36.90 -1.94 96.56
C LYS A 19 37.52 -1.49 95.25
N HIS A 20 38.83 -1.23 95.26
CA HIS A 20 39.61 -0.85 94.08
C HIS A 20 39.59 -1.93 92.99
N VAL A 21 39.40 -3.20 93.33
CA VAL A 21 39.40 -4.31 92.36
C VAL A 21 38.19 -4.21 91.44
N THR A 22 36.97 -4.26 91.99
CA THR A 22 35.73 -4.26 91.19
C THR A 22 35.45 -2.91 90.54
N HIS A 23 35.83 -1.80 91.17
CA HIS A 23 35.65 -0.47 90.59
C HIS A 23 36.58 -0.22 89.41
N ASN A 24 37.88 -0.49 89.55
CA ASN A 24 38.83 -0.25 88.46
C ASN A 24 38.54 -1.19 87.28
N GLU A 25 38.02 -2.39 87.53
CA GLU A 25 37.53 -3.29 86.48
C GLU A 25 36.36 -2.69 85.70
N GLY A 26 35.39 -2.09 86.39
CA GLY A 26 34.31 -1.35 85.73
C GLY A 26 34.81 -0.17 84.89
N MET A 27 35.84 0.55 85.38
CA MET A 27 36.45 1.66 84.66
C MET A 27 37.21 1.21 83.41
N ARG A 28 37.94 0.10 83.47
CA ARG A 28 38.59 -0.52 82.30
C ARG A 28 37.58 -0.90 81.23
N ARG A 29 36.48 -1.54 81.62
CA ARG A 29 35.40 -1.90 80.69
C ARG A 29 34.73 -0.68 80.06
N LEU A 30 34.54 0.41 80.81
CA LEU A 30 34.02 1.66 80.24
C LEU A 30 35.02 2.33 79.28
N ASP A 31 36.31 2.31 79.60
CA ASP A 31 37.39 2.83 78.75
C ASP A 31 37.47 2.09 77.40
N ALA A 32 37.31 0.77 77.44
CA ALA A 32 37.27 -0.08 76.26
C ALA A 32 36.06 0.24 75.35
N LEU A 33 34.86 0.35 75.93
CA LEU A 33 33.59 0.31 75.18
C LEU A 33 32.99 1.68 74.83
N VAL A 34 33.26 2.73 75.59
CA VAL A 34 32.68 4.05 75.35
C VAL A 34 33.49 4.78 74.28
N GLN A 35 32.79 5.36 73.29
CA GLN A 35 33.43 5.96 72.10
C GLN A 35 34.42 4.98 71.45
N LEU A 36 33.93 3.77 71.18
CA LEU A 36 34.73 2.67 70.66
C LEU A 36 35.34 3.03 69.29
N SER A 37 36.66 3.16 69.28
CA SER A 37 37.50 3.34 68.09
C SER A 37 38.58 2.28 68.13
N VAL A 38 38.61 1.40 67.14
CA VAL A 38 39.57 0.31 67.06
C VAL A 38 40.62 0.62 66.01
N THR A 39 41.85 0.21 66.29
CA THR A 39 42.97 0.39 65.38
C THR A 39 42.78 -0.39 64.09
N SER A 40 42.18 -1.59 64.15
CA SER A 40 41.76 -2.35 62.96
C SER A 40 40.72 -3.41 63.35
N ALA A 41 39.83 -3.75 62.41
CA ALA A 41 38.94 -4.91 62.50
C ALA A 41 39.35 -6.10 61.59
N SER A 42 40.47 -5.97 60.85
CA SER A 42 40.84 -6.92 59.79
C SER A 42 42.11 -7.73 60.06
N ILE A 43 42.95 -7.30 61.00
CA ILE A 43 44.20 -8.01 61.31
C ILE A 43 43.96 -9.25 62.18
N THR A 44 44.56 -10.38 61.80
CA THR A 44 44.38 -11.67 62.48
C THR A 44 45.44 -11.97 63.52
N THR A 45 46.58 -11.30 63.48
CA THR A 45 47.73 -11.56 64.36
C THR A 45 48.00 -10.36 65.27
N PRO A 46 48.13 -10.55 66.60
CA PRO A 46 48.41 -9.45 67.52
C PRO A 46 49.73 -8.74 67.17
N PRO A 47 49.81 -7.40 67.25
CA PRO A 47 51.06 -6.67 67.13
C PRO A 47 52.10 -7.19 68.14
N ALA A 48 53.38 -7.22 67.75
CA ALA A 48 54.45 -7.64 68.65
C ALA A 48 54.68 -6.64 69.80
N THR A 49 54.35 -5.37 69.59
CA THR A 49 54.44 -4.27 70.56
C THR A 49 53.18 -3.41 70.48
N PRO A 50 52.04 -3.87 71.02
CA PRO A 50 50.82 -3.07 71.06
C PRO A 50 50.97 -1.94 72.07
N ASP A 51 50.43 -0.76 71.74
CA ASP A 51 50.34 0.34 72.68
C ASP A 51 49.31 0.03 73.78
N ASP A 52 49.53 0.55 74.99
CA ASP A 52 48.55 0.42 76.08
C ASP A 52 47.24 1.09 75.70
N GLY A 53 46.12 0.39 75.88
CA GLY A 53 44.80 0.81 75.45
C GLY A 53 44.48 0.56 73.98
N ALA A 54 45.39 -0.02 73.18
CA ALA A 54 45.10 -0.36 71.79
C ALA A 54 43.92 -1.35 71.69
N ARG A 55 42.96 -1.03 70.81
CA ARG A 55 41.70 -1.78 70.67
C ARG A 55 41.61 -2.40 69.27
N TYR A 56 41.19 -3.65 69.19
CA TYR A 56 41.00 -4.38 67.93
C TYR A 56 39.69 -5.15 67.95
N ILE A 57 38.99 -5.16 66.82
CA ILE A 57 37.94 -6.15 66.58
C ILE A 57 38.62 -7.37 65.99
N LEU A 58 38.42 -8.54 66.60
CA LEU A 58 39.09 -9.74 66.15
C LEU A 58 38.31 -10.40 65.00
N PRO A 59 38.89 -10.53 63.79
CA PRO A 59 38.23 -11.26 62.71
C PRO A 59 38.18 -12.77 62.99
N ILE A 60 37.39 -13.49 62.19
CA ILE A 60 37.44 -14.96 62.16
C ILE A 60 38.86 -15.39 61.77
N GLY A 61 39.43 -16.34 62.51
CA GLY A 61 40.78 -16.84 62.25
C GLY A 61 41.89 -16.04 62.93
N ALA A 62 41.56 -15.22 63.93
CA ALA A 62 42.55 -14.60 64.79
C ALA A 62 43.46 -15.67 65.47
N ASP A 63 44.76 -15.38 65.56
CA ASP A 63 45.79 -16.31 66.00
C ASP A 63 46.62 -15.78 67.20
N GLY A 64 47.62 -16.56 67.62
CA GLY A 64 48.48 -16.19 68.74
C GLY A 64 47.68 -15.96 70.03
N ALA A 65 47.89 -14.81 70.67
CA ALA A 65 47.18 -14.42 71.88
C ALA A 65 45.68 -14.16 71.68
N TRP A 66 45.22 -14.00 70.43
CA TRP A 66 43.82 -13.73 70.07
C TRP A 66 43.05 -15.01 69.69
N SER A 67 43.71 -16.17 69.69
CA SER A 67 43.09 -17.44 69.32
C SER A 67 41.89 -17.78 70.22
N GLY A 68 40.75 -18.08 69.59
CA GLY A 68 39.50 -18.41 70.27
C GLY A 68 38.57 -17.23 70.57
N HIS A 69 39.00 -15.99 70.31
CA HIS A 69 38.27 -14.75 70.63
C HIS A 69 37.70 -14.04 69.38
N SER A 70 37.36 -14.79 68.34
CA SER A 70 36.80 -14.20 67.11
C SER A 70 35.53 -13.40 67.40
N ARG A 71 35.45 -12.22 66.78
CA ARG A 71 34.38 -11.19 66.86
C ARG A 71 34.32 -10.42 68.16
N GLU A 72 35.20 -10.73 69.12
CA GLU A 72 35.31 -9.99 70.36
C GLU A 72 36.16 -8.73 70.17
N LEU A 73 35.98 -7.76 71.07
CA LEU A 73 36.85 -6.63 71.21
C LEU A 73 38.06 -7.03 72.06
N ALA A 74 39.26 -7.01 71.47
CA ALA A 74 40.51 -7.16 72.18
C ALA A 74 41.07 -5.80 72.57
N VAL A 75 41.45 -5.62 73.84
CA VAL A 75 42.08 -4.40 74.35
C VAL A 75 43.38 -4.78 75.03
N PHE A 76 44.48 -4.11 74.67
CA PHE A 76 45.76 -4.33 75.34
C PHE A 76 45.81 -3.50 76.62
N GLU A 77 45.96 -4.17 77.77
CA GLU A 77 45.97 -3.55 79.09
C GLU A 77 47.22 -4.00 79.85
N ASP A 78 48.08 -3.04 80.22
CA ASP A 78 49.38 -3.24 80.89
C ASP A 78 50.32 -4.23 80.15
N THR A 79 50.15 -5.53 80.37
CA THR A 79 50.98 -6.61 79.78
C THR A 79 50.17 -7.75 79.16
N SER A 80 48.84 -7.63 79.09
CA SER A 80 47.95 -8.70 78.64
C SER A 80 46.77 -8.18 77.82
N TRP A 81 46.18 -9.07 77.02
CA TRP A 81 44.95 -8.78 76.28
C TRP A 81 43.72 -9.07 77.15
N ALA A 82 42.83 -8.08 77.25
CA ALA A 82 41.48 -8.25 77.74
C ALA A 82 40.53 -8.43 76.55
N PHE A 83 39.55 -9.33 76.69
CA PHE A 83 38.58 -9.62 75.63
C PHE A 83 37.17 -9.35 76.11
N TYR A 84 36.41 -8.60 75.31
CA TYR A 84 35.03 -8.24 75.58
C TYR A 84 34.14 -8.77 74.45
N PRO A 85 33.23 -9.73 74.73
CA PRO A 85 32.26 -10.19 73.74
C PRO A 85 31.38 -9.04 73.24
N ALA A 86 31.27 -8.89 71.92
CA ALA A 86 30.42 -7.87 71.32
C ALA A 86 28.94 -8.24 71.49
N GLU A 87 28.10 -7.26 71.83
CA GLU A 87 26.65 -7.42 71.87
C GLU A 87 25.99 -6.72 70.67
N GLY A 88 24.84 -7.23 70.23
CA GLY A 88 24.11 -6.67 69.09
C GLY A 88 23.81 -5.19 69.28
N GLY A 89 24.14 -4.37 68.28
CA GLY A 89 23.99 -2.92 68.29
C GLY A 89 25.21 -2.15 68.80
N TRP A 90 26.30 -2.81 69.19
CA TRP A 90 27.57 -2.11 69.42
C TRP A 90 28.06 -1.43 68.16
N ILE A 91 28.64 -0.25 68.30
CA ILE A 91 29.16 0.56 67.19
C ILE A 91 30.64 0.84 67.46
N ALA A 92 31.48 0.68 66.44
CA ALA A 92 32.91 0.94 66.49
C ALA A 92 33.35 1.72 65.26
N TRP A 93 34.24 2.69 65.42
CA TRP A 93 34.98 3.26 64.30
C TRP A 93 36.22 2.40 64.05
N ASP A 94 36.40 1.91 62.82
CA ASP A 94 37.63 1.24 62.39
C ASP A 94 38.57 2.29 61.77
N GLU A 95 39.68 2.56 62.45
CA GLU A 95 40.67 3.55 62.03
C GLU A 95 41.45 3.12 60.79
N ASP A 96 41.64 1.82 60.56
CA ASP A 96 42.36 1.27 59.41
C ASP A 96 41.50 1.38 58.14
N ALA A 97 40.24 0.97 58.23
CA ALA A 97 39.29 1.04 57.11
C ALA A 97 38.65 2.43 56.91
N GLN A 98 38.70 3.32 57.92
CA GLN A 98 37.96 4.58 57.97
C GLN A 98 36.44 4.40 57.83
N GLU A 99 35.90 3.41 58.54
CA GLU A 99 34.49 3.00 58.44
C GLU A 99 33.82 2.86 59.80
N LEU A 100 32.52 3.15 59.86
CA LEU A 100 31.69 2.87 61.02
C LEU A 100 31.17 1.44 60.94
N LEU A 101 31.50 0.61 61.91
CA LEU A 101 31.04 -0.76 62.04
C LEU A 101 29.95 -0.86 63.11
N ALA A 102 28.99 -1.77 62.91
CA ALA A 102 27.99 -2.16 63.87
C ALA A 102 28.00 -3.69 64.02
N PHE A 103 27.92 -4.19 65.24
CA PHE A 103 27.75 -5.61 65.48
C PHE A 103 26.29 -6.00 65.31
N ASP A 104 25.94 -6.83 64.32
CA ASP A 104 24.55 -7.19 64.01
C ASP A 104 23.97 -8.28 64.94
N GLY A 105 24.76 -8.72 65.92
CA GLY A 105 24.48 -9.86 66.80
C GLY A 105 25.17 -11.15 66.36
N THR A 106 25.77 -11.17 65.17
CA THR A 106 26.55 -12.30 64.64
C THR A 106 27.93 -11.90 64.12
N ASP A 107 28.07 -10.73 63.50
CA ASP A 107 29.34 -10.21 62.97
C ASP A 107 29.39 -8.67 62.98
N TRP A 108 30.60 -8.12 62.80
CA TRP A 108 30.79 -6.68 62.61
C TRP A 108 30.57 -6.32 61.13
N VAL A 109 29.57 -5.49 60.85
CA VAL A 109 29.18 -5.06 59.50
C VAL A 109 29.24 -3.54 59.38
N LYS A 110 29.28 -2.99 58.15
CA LYS A 110 29.24 -1.53 57.96
C LYS A 110 27.91 -0.95 58.46
N ALA A 111 27.97 -0.05 59.42
CA ALA A 111 26.80 0.59 60.03
C ALA A 111 26.05 1.49 59.06
N VAL A 112 26.74 2.05 58.05
CA VAL A 112 26.16 2.83 56.97
C VAL A 112 26.51 2.15 55.65
N SER A 113 25.51 1.54 55.01
CA SER A 113 25.64 1.05 53.63
C SER A 113 25.02 2.07 52.67
N PRO A 114 25.57 2.25 51.45
CA PRO A 114 24.92 3.08 50.45
C PRO A 114 23.51 2.54 50.18
N PRO A 115 22.52 3.41 49.93
CA PRO A 115 21.17 2.97 49.61
C PRO A 115 21.21 2.06 48.38
N ASP A 116 20.46 0.95 48.45
CA ASP A 116 20.22 0.10 47.30
C ASP A 116 19.36 0.88 46.30
N PHE A 117 19.92 1.16 45.12
CA PHE A 117 19.21 1.84 44.04
C PHE A 117 18.45 0.87 43.13
N GLN A 118 18.41 -0.42 43.47
CA GLN A 118 17.64 -1.42 42.75
C GLN A 118 16.16 -1.36 43.15
N ASN A 119 15.29 -1.61 42.18
CA ASN A 119 13.83 -1.69 42.37
C ASN A 119 13.19 -0.42 42.96
N LEU A 120 13.80 0.75 42.73
CA LEU A 120 13.18 2.03 43.09
C LEU A 120 11.84 2.19 42.38
N THR A 121 10.81 2.55 43.13
CA THR A 121 9.46 2.76 42.56
C THR A 121 9.42 3.97 41.64
N GLN A 122 10.11 5.07 42.00
CA GLN A 122 10.11 6.34 41.29
C GLN A 122 11.47 7.06 41.44
N VAL A 123 11.93 7.72 40.38
CA VAL A 123 13.15 8.53 40.35
C VAL A 123 12.86 9.85 39.64
N GLY A 124 12.93 10.95 40.39
CA GLY A 124 12.78 12.31 39.88
C GLY A 124 14.12 13.06 39.88
N VAL A 125 14.50 13.64 38.74
CA VAL A 125 15.70 14.48 38.59
C VAL A 125 15.25 15.88 38.15
N GLY A 126 15.36 16.87 39.04
CA GLY A 126 14.88 18.24 38.78
C GLY A 126 13.36 18.38 38.68
N THR A 127 12.59 17.31 38.93
CA THR A 127 11.13 17.26 38.94
C THR A 127 10.63 16.10 39.81
N THR A 128 9.35 16.08 40.14
CA THR A 128 8.68 14.97 40.81
C THR A 128 8.29 13.89 39.78
N ALA A 129 8.63 12.63 40.07
CA ALA A 129 8.16 11.47 39.31
C ALA A 129 6.79 11.02 39.83
N ASP A 130 6.03 10.34 38.97
CA ASP A 130 4.69 9.85 39.29
C ASP A 130 4.48 8.42 38.76
N ALA A 131 3.29 7.86 38.92
CA ALA A 131 3.00 6.49 38.48
C ALA A 131 2.96 6.34 36.94
N GLY A 132 2.69 7.42 36.20
CA GLY A 132 2.73 7.44 34.74
C GLY A 132 4.15 7.65 34.19
N ASN A 133 5.01 8.32 34.96
CA ASN A 133 6.41 8.59 34.64
C ASN A 133 7.32 8.17 35.82
N PRO A 134 7.57 6.86 36.02
CA PRO A 134 8.42 6.38 37.11
C PRO A 134 9.85 6.93 37.06
N LEU A 135 10.35 7.29 35.87
CA LEU A 135 11.55 8.09 35.70
C LEU A 135 11.16 9.43 35.07
N ALA A 136 11.33 10.53 35.82
CA ALA A 136 11.03 11.89 35.35
C ALA A 136 12.26 12.78 35.46
N VAL A 137 12.63 13.45 34.36
CA VAL A 137 13.80 14.32 34.28
C VAL A 137 13.38 15.68 33.74
N SER A 138 13.69 16.75 34.47
CA SER A 138 13.49 18.14 34.05
C SER A 138 14.80 18.89 34.12
N GLY A 139 15.22 19.42 32.97
CA GLY A 139 16.49 20.13 32.80
C GLY A 139 16.75 20.45 31.33
N PRO A 140 17.85 21.14 31.03
CA PRO A 140 18.20 21.53 29.66
C PRO A 140 18.59 20.34 28.76
N ALA A 141 19.06 19.22 29.34
CA ALA A 141 19.43 18.02 28.60
C ALA A 141 19.43 16.76 29.49
N THR A 142 19.26 15.61 28.85
CA THR A 142 19.52 14.27 29.43
C THR A 142 20.61 13.60 28.60
N LEU A 143 21.77 13.32 29.21
CA LEU A 143 22.88 12.62 28.55
C LEU A 143 22.87 11.14 28.91
N LEU A 144 22.72 10.28 27.91
CA LEU A 144 22.89 8.83 28.02
C LEU A 144 24.15 8.44 27.25
N SER A 145 25.22 8.05 27.96
CA SER A 145 26.54 7.82 27.37
C SER A 145 26.98 6.36 27.44
N HIS A 146 28.00 6.00 26.66
CA HIS A 146 28.56 4.66 26.59
C HIS A 146 29.71 4.46 27.59
N ALA A 147 29.94 3.21 27.99
CA ALA A 147 31.13 2.79 28.73
C ALA A 147 32.28 2.30 27.82
N GLY A 148 32.18 2.50 26.50
CA GLY A 148 33.16 2.06 25.51
C GLY A 148 32.51 1.63 24.19
N ALA A 149 32.34 0.32 23.98
CA ALA A 149 31.94 -0.26 22.71
C ALA A 149 30.52 0.08 22.21
N GLY A 150 29.65 0.68 23.04
CA GLY A 150 28.32 1.11 22.61
C GLY A 150 27.38 1.51 23.76
N HIS A 151 26.20 2.01 23.38
CA HIS A 151 25.08 2.35 24.27
C HIS A 151 23.76 1.97 23.57
N GLN A 152 22.80 1.40 24.31
CA GLN A 152 21.51 0.99 23.77
C GLN A 152 20.37 1.40 24.71
N LEU A 153 19.35 2.04 24.15
CA LEU A 153 18.06 2.20 24.81
C LEU A 153 17.14 1.06 24.33
N LYS A 154 16.74 0.19 25.27
CA LYS A 154 15.83 -0.93 24.98
C LYS A 154 14.43 -0.55 25.45
N LEU A 155 13.51 -0.38 24.50
CA LEU A 155 12.09 -0.16 24.75
C LEU A 155 11.35 -1.46 24.42
N ASN A 156 10.68 -2.04 25.41
CA ASN A 156 9.99 -3.32 25.26
C ASN A 156 8.49 -3.14 25.50
N LYS A 157 7.68 -3.73 24.63
CA LYS A 157 6.21 -3.78 24.77
C LYS A 157 5.77 -5.23 25.03
N ALA A 158 4.62 -5.42 25.67
CA ALA A 158 4.18 -6.76 26.10
C ALA A 158 3.50 -7.55 24.98
N ALA A 159 2.75 -6.87 24.11
CA ALA A 159 2.07 -7.45 22.96
C ALA A 159 2.31 -6.63 21.68
N ALA A 160 2.05 -7.24 20.52
CA ALA A 160 2.20 -6.58 19.23
C ALA A 160 1.34 -5.31 19.08
N ALA A 161 0.15 -5.29 19.69
CA ALA A 161 -0.77 -4.14 19.65
C ALA A 161 -0.42 -3.02 20.64
N ASP A 162 0.58 -3.22 21.51
CA ASP A 162 1.02 -2.21 22.47
C ASP A 162 1.94 -1.17 21.79
N THR A 163 2.40 -0.20 22.57
CA THR A 163 3.26 0.89 22.12
C THR A 163 4.63 0.86 22.81
N ALA A 164 5.70 0.85 22.01
CA ALA A 164 7.05 1.16 22.45
C ALA A 164 7.62 2.26 21.54
N SER A 165 7.73 3.49 22.07
CA SER A 165 8.01 4.66 21.25
C SER A 165 8.74 5.79 21.98
N LEU A 166 9.19 6.76 21.19
CA LEU A 166 9.62 8.07 21.64
C LEU A 166 8.60 9.10 21.16
N LEU A 167 7.93 9.76 22.12
CA LEU A 167 6.91 10.79 21.86
C LEU A 167 7.50 12.19 22.06
N PHE A 168 7.47 13.00 21.01
CA PHE A 168 7.90 14.39 21.02
C PHE A 168 6.69 15.30 21.29
N GLN A 169 6.81 16.17 22.29
CA GLN A 169 5.70 17.01 22.76
C GLN A 169 6.05 18.50 22.75
N THR A 170 5.04 19.34 22.60
CA THR A 170 5.10 20.79 22.88
C THR A 170 3.95 21.14 23.80
N ASN A 171 4.25 21.76 24.94
CA ASN A 171 3.24 22.10 25.96
C ASN A 171 2.30 20.91 26.28
N TRP A 172 2.89 19.75 26.59
CA TRP A 172 2.17 18.51 26.92
C TRP A 172 1.28 17.93 25.81
N SER A 173 1.37 18.45 24.58
CA SER A 173 0.63 17.97 23.42
C SER A 173 1.56 17.26 22.44
N GLY A 174 1.21 16.03 22.03
CA GLY A 174 2.00 15.23 21.09
C GLY A 174 2.14 15.89 19.72
N ARG A 175 3.31 15.80 19.10
CA ARG A 175 3.58 16.38 17.78
C ARG A 175 4.17 15.38 16.80
N ALA A 176 5.08 14.54 17.28
CA ALA A 176 5.64 13.44 16.52
C ALA A 176 5.87 12.25 17.43
N GLU A 177 5.80 11.04 16.91
CA GLU A 177 6.11 9.82 17.63
C GLU A 177 6.81 8.83 16.70
N MET A 178 7.85 8.15 17.19
CA MET A 178 8.56 7.12 16.44
C MET A 178 8.75 5.85 17.27
N GLY A 179 8.53 4.69 16.68
CA GLY A 179 8.62 3.39 17.36
C GLY A 179 7.69 2.34 16.76
N THR A 180 7.35 1.32 17.56
CA THR A 180 6.37 0.29 17.21
C THR A 180 5.06 0.58 17.93
N THR A 181 4.10 1.21 17.23
CA THR A 181 2.90 1.79 17.85
C THR A 181 1.62 1.13 17.35
N GLY A 182 1.18 0.06 18.04
CA GLY A 182 -0.02 -0.69 17.64
C GLY A 182 0.24 -1.82 16.66
N SER A 183 1.50 -2.02 16.25
CA SER A 183 1.99 -3.09 15.38
C SER A 183 3.48 -3.33 15.69
N ASP A 184 4.05 -4.39 15.10
CA ASP A 184 5.51 -4.62 15.13
C ASP A 184 6.27 -3.89 14.00
N ASP A 185 5.56 -3.12 13.16
CA ASP A 185 6.17 -2.28 12.13
C ASP A 185 6.81 -1.04 12.76
N PHE A 186 7.91 -0.56 12.17
CA PHE A 186 8.52 0.69 12.63
C PHE A 186 7.83 1.87 11.95
N GLU A 187 7.29 2.78 12.76
CA GLU A 187 6.48 3.89 12.27
C GLU A 187 7.04 5.25 12.71
N ILE A 188 6.84 6.25 11.87
CA ILE A 188 6.94 7.67 12.23
C ILE A 188 5.60 8.32 11.93
N LYS A 189 4.98 8.90 12.96
CA LYS A 189 3.68 9.57 12.86
C LYS A 189 3.75 10.98 13.43
N VAL A 190 2.94 11.87 12.86
CA VAL A 190 2.88 13.29 13.23
C VAL A 190 1.46 13.74 13.51
N SER A 191 1.29 14.72 14.40
CA SER A 191 -0.01 15.26 14.79
C SER A 191 0.02 16.77 14.90
N GLY A 192 -1.00 17.42 14.33
CA GLY A 192 -1.19 18.87 14.45
C GLY A 192 -1.94 19.28 15.73
N ASP A 193 -2.78 18.40 16.27
CA ASP A 193 -3.66 18.65 17.42
C ASP A 193 -3.21 17.89 18.70
N GLY A 194 -2.30 16.93 18.56
CA GLY A 194 -1.84 16.05 19.64
C GLY A 194 -2.76 14.88 19.95
N THR A 195 -3.81 14.68 19.14
CA THR A 195 -4.79 13.60 19.30
C THR A 195 -4.91 12.75 18.04
N THR A 196 -4.94 13.36 16.87
CA THR A 196 -5.03 12.69 15.59
C THR A 196 -3.63 12.59 14.98
N PHE A 197 -3.11 11.36 14.93
CA PHE A 197 -1.81 11.09 14.33
C PHE A 197 -1.96 10.58 12.90
N LYS A 198 -1.11 11.12 12.02
CA LYS A 198 -0.99 10.73 10.62
C LYS A 198 0.31 9.95 10.45
N GLN A 199 0.23 8.73 9.90
CA GLN A 199 1.41 7.91 9.61
C GLN A 199 2.16 8.51 8.41
N ALA A 200 3.35 9.04 8.67
CA ALA A 200 4.20 9.63 7.64
C ALA A 200 5.07 8.55 6.97
N ILE A 201 5.64 7.65 7.77
CA ILE A 201 6.50 6.54 7.35
C ILE A 201 6.09 5.27 8.07
N VAL A 202 6.03 4.15 7.35
CA VAL A 202 5.89 2.81 7.92
C VAL A 202 6.90 1.90 7.24
N ALA A 203 7.74 1.23 8.02
CA ALA A 203 8.64 0.18 7.56
C ALA A 203 8.10 -1.17 8.02
N ASP A 204 7.74 -2.00 7.04
CA ASP A 204 7.19 -3.34 7.26
C ASP A 204 8.20 -4.26 7.95
N LYS A 205 7.78 -4.92 9.03
CA LYS A 205 8.64 -5.74 9.90
C LYS A 205 9.24 -6.98 9.21
N ASP A 206 8.56 -7.53 8.20
CA ASP A 206 8.94 -8.79 7.56
C ASP A 206 9.84 -8.56 6.33
N THR A 207 9.59 -7.47 5.60
CA THR A 207 10.24 -7.16 4.32
C THR A 207 11.22 -6.00 4.39
N GLY A 208 11.11 -5.12 5.39
CA GLY A 208 11.84 -3.85 5.46
C GLY A 208 11.39 -2.80 4.45
N THR A 209 10.29 -3.05 3.72
CA THR A 209 9.77 -2.11 2.72
C THR A 209 9.21 -0.86 3.40
N VAL A 210 9.59 0.31 2.91
CA VAL A 210 9.12 1.60 3.42
C VAL A 210 7.96 2.12 2.58
N SER A 211 6.88 2.52 3.25
CA SER A 211 5.72 3.20 2.65
C SER A 211 5.51 4.58 3.26
N PHE A 212 4.81 5.46 2.52
CA PHE A 212 4.45 6.81 2.94
C PHE A 212 2.91 6.98 2.93
N PRO A 213 2.18 6.50 3.96
CA PRO A 213 0.72 6.47 3.93
C PRO A 213 0.06 7.86 3.81
N SER A 214 0.71 8.90 4.32
CA SER A 214 0.27 10.30 4.20
C SER A 214 0.77 11.00 2.92
N GLY A 215 1.42 10.27 2.01
CA GLY A 215 2.02 10.79 0.78
C GLY A 215 3.41 11.41 0.97
N ALA A 216 4.05 11.76 -0.13
CA ALA A 216 5.35 12.44 -0.16
C ALA A 216 5.35 13.57 -1.20
N SER A 217 5.89 14.74 -0.84
CA SER A 217 6.04 15.90 -1.73
C SER A 217 7.51 16.22 -1.98
N GLY A 218 7.85 16.81 -3.14
CA GLY A 218 9.22 17.23 -3.47
C GLY A 218 10.11 16.14 -4.07
N LEU A 219 9.57 14.93 -4.32
CA LEU A 219 10.26 13.86 -5.03
C LEU A 219 10.21 14.05 -6.56
N ALA A 220 9.28 14.86 -7.05
CA ALA A 220 9.21 15.36 -8.42
C ALA A 220 8.90 16.87 -8.39
N PRO A 221 9.31 17.65 -9.41
CA PRO A 221 8.87 19.04 -9.58
C PRO A 221 7.34 19.13 -9.54
N SER A 222 6.80 20.19 -8.92
CA SER A 222 5.36 20.38 -8.73
C SER A 222 4.53 20.35 -10.02
N GLU A 223 5.17 20.67 -11.14
CA GLU A 223 4.64 20.69 -12.49
C GLU A 223 4.26 19.31 -13.02
N PHE A 224 4.82 18.23 -12.43
CA PHE A 224 4.44 16.85 -12.73
C PHE A 224 3.19 16.39 -11.95
N GLY A 225 2.64 17.24 -11.08
CA GLY A 225 1.44 16.97 -10.30
C GLY A 225 1.65 16.04 -9.10
N SER A 226 0.55 15.64 -8.46
CA SER A 226 0.54 14.80 -7.25
C SER A 226 0.48 13.30 -7.54
N GLY A 227 1.01 12.87 -8.69
CA GLY A 227 0.97 11.47 -9.12
C GLY A 227 1.94 10.57 -8.34
N ALA A 228 1.69 9.26 -8.37
CA ALA A 228 2.65 8.29 -7.86
C ALA A 228 3.97 8.36 -8.65
N LEU A 229 5.09 8.19 -7.95
CA LEU A 229 6.38 8.07 -8.62
C LEU A 229 6.43 6.76 -9.41
N LEU A 230 6.79 6.87 -10.68
CA LEU A 230 6.99 5.71 -11.54
C LEU A 230 8.42 5.21 -11.40
N THR A 231 8.60 3.90 -11.32
CA THR A 231 9.93 3.30 -11.33
C THR A 231 10.49 3.27 -12.76
N THR A 232 11.82 3.25 -12.90
CA THR A 232 12.48 3.04 -14.20
C THR A 232 11.98 1.75 -14.88
N ASN A 233 11.79 0.68 -14.11
CA ASN A 233 11.26 -0.59 -14.64
C ASN A 233 9.84 -0.44 -15.20
N TYR A 234 8.98 0.33 -14.55
CA TYR A 234 7.65 0.64 -15.08
C TYR A 234 7.71 1.37 -16.42
N MET A 235 8.60 2.37 -16.53
CA MET A 235 8.79 3.09 -17.80
C MET A 235 9.29 2.18 -18.91
N ILE A 236 10.29 1.34 -18.63
CA ILE A 236 10.83 0.38 -19.60
C ILE A 236 9.76 -0.65 -20.01
N ALA A 237 8.91 -1.08 -19.07
CA ALA A 237 7.87 -2.08 -19.33
C ALA A 237 6.77 -1.63 -20.29
N LYS A 238 6.67 -0.34 -20.66
CA LYS A 238 5.83 0.14 -21.77
C LYS A 238 6.45 -0.14 -23.14
N GLY A 239 7.79 -0.21 -23.22
CA GLY A 239 8.52 -0.37 -24.47
C GLY A 239 8.15 0.71 -25.48
N ASP A 240 8.02 0.31 -26.76
CA ASP A 240 7.58 1.20 -27.86
C ASP A 240 6.05 1.37 -27.94
N GLY A 241 5.30 0.67 -27.08
CA GLY A 241 3.85 0.71 -27.04
C GLY A 241 3.31 1.59 -25.91
N LEU A 242 1.99 1.71 -25.87
CA LEU A 242 1.29 2.47 -24.84
C LEU A 242 0.80 1.60 -23.67
N VAL A 243 0.97 0.28 -23.77
CA VAL A 243 0.53 -0.69 -22.76
C VAL A 243 1.67 -1.00 -21.80
N ALA A 244 1.50 -0.66 -20.52
CA ALA A 244 2.46 -1.05 -19.49
C ALA A 244 2.42 -2.57 -19.25
N ASN A 245 3.61 -3.15 -19.06
CA ASN A 245 3.82 -4.55 -18.71
C ASN A 245 3.29 -5.55 -19.75
N GLY A 246 3.11 -5.14 -21.01
CA GLY A 246 2.60 -6.02 -22.07
C GLY A 246 3.43 -7.28 -22.29
N THR A 247 4.74 -7.20 -22.08
CA THR A 247 5.72 -8.31 -22.16
C THR A 247 5.98 -9.00 -20.81
N CYS A 248 5.25 -8.61 -19.76
CA CYS A 248 5.42 -9.09 -18.39
C CYS A 248 6.82 -8.82 -17.78
N LEU A 249 7.52 -7.79 -18.26
CA LEU A 249 8.88 -7.41 -17.83
C LEU A 249 8.98 -7.06 -16.34
N LEU A 250 7.87 -6.65 -15.69
CA LEU A 250 7.85 -6.33 -14.26
C LEU A 250 7.94 -7.56 -13.36
N GLY A 251 7.92 -8.78 -13.91
CA GLY A 251 8.01 -10.02 -13.13
C GLY A 251 6.72 -10.36 -12.36
N ASN A 252 5.60 -9.73 -12.73
CA ASN A 252 4.28 -9.94 -12.13
C ASN A 252 3.16 -9.64 -13.14
N ALA A 253 1.90 -9.84 -12.74
CA ALA A 253 0.71 -9.57 -13.55
C ALA A 253 0.18 -8.13 -13.38
N TYR A 254 1.01 -7.16 -12.99
CA TYR A 254 0.59 -5.76 -12.91
C TYR A 254 -0.02 -5.29 -14.24
N ASN A 255 -1.06 -4.45 -14.15
CA ASN A 255 -1.90 -3.97 -15.25
C ASN A 255 -2.84 -5.03 -15.87
N PHE A 256 -2.66 -6.32 -15.61
CA PHE A 256 -3.60 -7.35 -16.05
C PHE A 256 -4.79 -7.52 -15.07
N PRO A 257 -5.95 -8.01 -15.55
CA PRO A 257 -7.09 -8.31 -14.69
C PRO A 257 -6.75 -9.41 -13.68
N SER A 258 -7.38 -9.39 -12.50
CA SER A 258 -7.15 -10.39 -11.43
C SER A 258 -7.48 -11.84 -11.83
N ALA A 259 -8.25 -12.05 -12.91
CA ALA A 259 -8.51 -13.36 -13.48
C ALA A 259 -7.27 -13.99 -14.16
N PHE A 260 -6.21 -13.21 -14.35
CA PHE A 260 -4.96 -13.65 -14.96
C PHE A 260 -3.87 -13.84 -13.90
N SER A 261 -3.09 -14.91 -14.05
CA SER A 261 -1.91 -15.17 -13.24
C SER A 261 -0.64 -15.06 -14.07
N TYR A 262 0.42 -14.53 -13.48
CA TYR A 262 1.74 -14.45 -14.10
C TYR A 262 2.37 -15.85 -14.28
N ASP A 263 2.97 -16.11 -15.44
CA ASP A 263 3.67 -17.34 -15.77
C ASP A 263 5.05 -17.02 -16.40
N ALA A 264 6.11 -17.26 -15.63
CA ALA A 264 7.49 -17.05 -16.07
C ALA A 264 8.03 -18.15 -17.00
N THR A 265 7.32 -19.27 -17.14
CA THR A 265 7.84 -20.49 -17.77
C THR A 265 7.31 -20.70 -19.18
N THR A 266 6.05 -20.33 -19.42
CA THR A 266 5.40 -20.49 -20.73
C THR A 266 5.36 -19.13 -21.42
N SER A 267 6.27 -18.86 -22.36
CA SER A 267 6.37 -17.53 -23.02
C SER A 267 6.93 -17.62 -24.45
N PRO A 268 6.54 -16.73 -25.38
CA PRO A 268 7.03 -16.72 -26.76
C PRO A 268 8.36 -15.94 -26.87
N ASN A 269 9.40 -16.37 -26.14
CA ASN A 269 10.69 -15.67 -26.03
C ASN A 269 10.58 -14.22 -25.50
N LEU A 270 9.51 -13.93 -24.74
CA LEU A 270 9.37 -12.72 -23.94
C LEU A 270 9.72 -13.03 -22.47
N PRO A 271 9.96 -12.02 -21.61
CA PRO A 271 10.28 -12.25 -20.19
C PRO A 271 9.32 -13.20 -19.48
N ALA A 272 8.02 -13.11 -19.77
CA ALA A 272 6.98 -14.00 -19.25
C ALA A 272 5.67 -13.83 -20.04
N SER A 273 4.62 -14.52 -19.61
CA SER A 273 3.26 -14.33 -20.08
C SER A 273 2.26 -14.23 -18.91
N VAL A 274 0.99 -13.98 -19.24
CA VAL A 274 -0.12 -14.17 -18.31
C VAL A 274 -1.02 -15.30 -18.77
N GLN A 275 -1.56 -16.04 -17.82
CA GLN A 275 -2.46 -17.18 -18.04
C GLN A 275 -3.85 -16.87 -17.51
N PHE A 276 -4.86 -17.17 -18.32
CA PHE A 276 -6.24 -17.35 -17.89
C PHE A 276 -6.54 -18.84 -17.75
N LYS A 277 -7.25 -19.22 -16.68
CA LYS A 277 -7.63 -20.61 -16.40
C LYS A 277 -9.13 -20.73 -16.16
N GLY A 278 -9.81 -21.54 -16.99
CA GLY A 278 -11.18 -21.99 -16.76
C GLY A 278 -12.20 -21.58 -17.81
N HIS A 279 -13.47 -21.66 -17.43
CA HIS A 279 -14.61 -21.29 -18.26
C HIS A 279 -14.70 -19.77 -18.44
N HIS A 280 -15.32 -19.35 -19.53
CA HIS A 280 -15.60 -17.94 -19.77
C HIS A 280 -16.33 -17.28 -18.59
N ALA A 281 -15.81 -16.16 -18.09
CA ALA A 281 -16.33 -15.43 -16.91
C ALA A 281 -16.76 -13.99 -17.22
N GLY A 282 -16.88 -13.60 -18.49
CA GLY A 282 -17.17 -12.24 -18.92
C GLY A 282 -15.92 -11.44 -19.36
N PRO A 283 -16.09 -10.13 -19.61
CA PRO A 283 -14.99 -9.24 -20.03
C PRO A 283 -13.99 -9.05 -18.89
N ALA A 284 -12.71 -9.20 -19.22
CA ALA A 284 -11.61 -8.90 -18.33
C ALA A 284 -10.83 -7.71 -18.90
N THR A 285 -10.61 -6.65 -18.13
CA THR A 285 -10.04 -5.39 -18.61
C THR A 285 -8.72 -5.05 -17.92
N MET A 286 -7.75 -4.51 -18.65
CA MET A 286 -6.54 -3.95 -18.04
C MET A 286 -6.88 -2.83 -17.05
N SER A 287 -6.05 -2.65 -16.02
CA SER A 287 -6.32 -1.64 -14.99
C SER A 287 -6.00 -0.22 -15.47
N GLU A 288 -4.95 -0.06 -16.27
CA GLU A 288 -4.54 1.24 -16.79
C GLU A 288 -5.23 1.58 -18.11
N LEU A 289 -5.58 2.86 -18.26
CA LEU A 289 -6.07 3.42 -19.50
C LEU A 289 -4.90 3.80 -20.42
N VAL A 290 -5.07 3.53 -21.70
CA VAL A 290 -4.17 3.94 -22.77
C VAL A 290 -4.67 5.25 -23.36
N ALA A 291 -3.90 6.32 -23.25
CA ALA A 291 -4.20 7.57 -23.96
C ALA A 291 -3.94 7.37 -25.46
N VAL A 292 -4.93 7.67 -26.30
CA VAL A 292 -4.82 7.52 -27.77
C VAL A 292 -5.08 8.85 -28.47
N ASP A 293 -4.46 9.05 -29.62
CA ASP A 293 -4.80 10.06 -30.59
C ASP A 293 -5.61 9.39 -31.73
N PRO A 294 -6.95 9.57 -31.77
CA PRO A 294 -7.77 8.93 -32.80
C PRO A 294 -7.44 9.36 -34.24
N ASN A 295 -6.60 10.38 -34.44
CA ASN A 295 -6.13 10.77 -35.77
C ASN A 295 -4.95 9.93 -36.28
N GLN A 296 -4.42 9.04 -35.44
CA GLN A 296 -3.38 8.07 -35.81
C GLN A 296 -3.97 6.69 -36.08
N VAL A 297 -3.18 5.84 -36.71
CA VAL A 297 -3.45 4.41 -36.82
C VAL A 297 -2.55 3.68 -35.84
N TYR A 298 -3.13 2.80 -35.05
CA TYR A 298 -2.44 1.97 -34.08
C TYR A 298 -2.38 0.53 -34.56
N ARG A 299 -1.19 -0.05 -34.49
CA ARG A 299 -0.96 -1.48 -34.58
C ARG A 299 -1.16 -2.10 -33.20
N LEU A 300 -1.91 -3.18 -33.17
CA LEU A 300 -2.29 -3.90 -31.97
C LEU A 300 -1.66 -5.29 -32.01
N ASN A 301 -0.73 -5.61 -31.11
CA ASN A 301 -0.11 -6.94 -31.10
C ASN A 301 -0.39 -7.70 -29.82
N SER A 302 -0.60 -9.01 -29.94
CA SER A 302 -0.69 -9.95 -28.82
C SER A 302 -0.16 -11.29 -29.29
N TYR A 303 0.55 -11.98 -28.42
CA TYR A 303 0.80 -13.41 -28.55
C TYR A 303 -0.32 -14.18 -27.86
N LEU A 304 -0.70 -15.31 -28.44
CA LEU A 304 -1.76 -16.19 -27.95
C LEU A 304 -1.28 -17.64 -28.01
N ARG A 305 -1.52 -18.40 -26.93
CA ARG A 305 -1.35 -19.86 -26.86
C ARG A 305 -2.55 -20.46 -26.13
N GLN A 306 -3.03 -21.60 -26.58
CA GLN A 306 -4.07 -22.36 -25.90
C GLN A 306 -3.55 -23.75 -25.54
N GLU A 307 -3.84 -24.23 -24.34
CA GLU A 307 -3.49 -25.58 -23.89
C GLU A 307 -4.22 -26.65 -24.70
N SER A 308 -3.55 -27.78 -24.95
CA SER A 308 -4.20 -29.02 -25.39
C SER A 308 -4.73 -29.82 -24.20
N VAL A 309 -5.92 -30.38 -24.33
CA VAL A 309 -6.62 -31.17 -23.31
C VAL A 309 -6.94 -32.55 -23.87
N SER A 310 -6.61 -33.60 -23.12
CA SER A 310 -6.93 -34.96 -23.55
C SER A 310 -8.45 -35.18 -23.62
N GLY A 311 -8.94 -35.70 -24.75
CA GLY A 311 -10.34 -36.06 -24.97
C GLY A 311 -10.63 -36.42 -26.43
N ASP A 312 -11.82 -36.95 -26.69
CA ASP A 312 -12.31 -37.16 -28.06
C ASP A 312 -13.10 -35.93 -28.52
N TRP A 313 -12.45 -35.11 -29.35
CA TRP A 313 -13.00 -33.86 -29.86
C TRP A 313 -13.43 -33.95 -31.32
N SER A 314 -13.45 -35.15 -31.91
CA SER A 314 -13.69 -35.37 -33.34
C SER A 314 -15.06 -34.88 -33.82
N ALA A 315 -16.04 -34.79 -32.91
CA ALA A 315 -17.37 -34.27 -33.18
C ALA A 315 -17.45 -32.74 -33.33
N PHE A 316 -16.39 -32.00 -32.97
CA PHE A 316 -16.38 -30.53 -32.95
C PHE A 316 -15.50 -29.99 -34.08
N ALA A 317 -16.02 -29.06 -34.88
CA ALA A 317 -15.32 -28.52 -36.05
C ALA A 317 -13.95 -27.89 -35.69
N ASN A 318 -13.86 -27.28 -34.51
CA ASN A 318 -12.63 -26.69 -33.99
C ASN A 318 -11.89 -27.61 -33.00
N GLY A 319 -12.35 -28.85 -32.80
CA GLY A 319 -11.84 -29.74 -31.75
C GLY A 319 -11.95 -29.09 -30.37
N GLU A 320 -10.88 -29.20 -29.58
CA GLU A 320 -10.70 -28.56 -28.26
C GLU A 320 -10.44 -27.04 -28.28
N ARG A 321 -10.40 -26.41 -29.46
CA ARG A 321 -10.04 -25.00 -29.58
C ARG A 321 -11.23 -24.09 -29.34
N HIS A 322 -11.03 -23.10 -28.50
CA HIS A 322 -12.05 -22.14 -28.11
C HIS A 322 -11.81 -20.77 -28.73
N ALA A 323 -12.91 -20.08 -29.00
CA ALA A 323 -12.87 -18.73 -29.56
C ALA A 323 -12.33 -17.76 -28.52
N GLN A 324 -11.33 -16.98 -28.93
CA GLN A 324 -10.70 -15.93 -28.14
C GLN A 324 -11.06 -14.57 -28.73
N TYR A 325 -11.43 -13.62 -27.88
CA TYR A 325 -11.69 -12.24 -28.29
C TYR A 325 -10.80 -11.31 -27.50
N MET A 326 -10.27 -10.31 -28.19
CA MET A 326 -9.50 -9.25 -27.58
C MET A 326 -9.75 -7.95 -28.34
N GLY A 327 -9.77 -6.84 -27.61
CA GLY A 327 -10.10 -5.56 -28.20
C GLY A 327 -9.81 -4.38 -27.30
N LEU A 328 -10.45 -3.26 -27.65
CA LEU A 328 -10.40 -2.02 -26.91
C LEU A 328 -11.82 -1.58 -26.52
N ILE A 329 -11.95 -1.08 -25.30
CA ILE A 329 -13.08 -0.25 -24.86
C ILE A 329 -12.68 1.20 -25.13
N CYS A 330 -13.55 1.98 -25.76
CA CYS A 330 -13.32 3.41 -25.98
C CYS A 330 -13.88 4.22 -24.80
N LEU A 331 -13.12 5.19 -24.30
CA LEU A 331 -13.53 6.08 -23.22
C LEU A 331 -13.33 7.55 -23.62
N ASP A 332 -14.23 8.40 -23.15
CA ASP A 332 -14.17 9.85 -23.40
C ASP A 332 -13.14 10.56 -22.52
N ALA A 333 -13.03 11.89 -22.68
CA ALA A 333 -12.13 12.73 -21.90
C ALA A 333 -12.40 12.68 -20.38
N ASP A 334 -13.63 12.34 -19.99
CA ASP A 334 -14.07 12.21 -18.60
C ASP A 334 -13.86 10.77 -18.06
N ARG A 335 -13.19 9.91 -18.85
CA ARG A 335 -12.94 8.48 -18.57
C ARG A 335 -14.21 7.65 -18.46
N ASN A 336 -15.32 8.09 -19.05
CA ASN A 336 -16.53 7.29 -19.11
C ASN A 336 -16.51 6.42 -20.36
N ILE A 337 -16.95 5.16 -20.22
CA ILE A 337 -17.10 4.24 -21.36
C ILE A 337 -18.06 4.84 -22.39
N ILE A 338 -17.66 4.79 -23.66
CA ILE A 338 -18.47 5.15 -24.81
C ILE A 338 -19.19 3.89 -25.28
N TYR A 339 -20.46 3.77 -24.91
CA TYR A 339 -21.31 2.66 -25.35
C TYR A 339 -21.72 2.85 -26.81
N SER A 340 -22.03 1.75 -27.48
CA SER A 340 -22.44 1.76 -28.88
C SER A 340 -23.65 2.68 -29.13
N ASN A 341 -24.62 2.69 -28.22
CA ASN A 341 -25.79 3.58 -28.28
C ASN A 341 -25.46 5.07 -28.12
N ASN A 342 -24.26 5.46 -27.68
CA ASN A 342 -23.86 6.88 -27.58
C ASN A 342 -23.46 7.50 -28.92
N HIS A 343 -23.31 6.69 -29.98
CA HIS A 343 -22.89 7.20 -31.29
C HIS A 343 -23.54 6.46 -32.48
N MET A 344 -24.08 5.25 -32.27
CA MET A 344 -24.79 4.51 -33.31
C MET A 344 -26.11 5.16 -33.66
N ARG A 345 -26.45 5.10 -34.95
CA ARG A 345 -27.67 5.68 -35.51
C ARG A 345 -28.38 4.65 -36.37
N TYR A 346 -29.70 4.66 -36.34
CA TYR A 346 -30.48 3.75 -37.20
C TYR A 346 -30.35 4.19 -38.66
N LYS A 347 -30.38 3.23 -39.57
CA LYS A 347 -30.44 3.49 -41.02
C LYS A 347 -31.60 2.71 -41.63
N HIS A 348 -32.52 3.42 -42.28
CA HIS A 348 -33.62 2.80 -43.00
C HIS A 348 -33.33 2.77 -44.50
N GLY A 349 -33.37 1.59 -45.14
CA GLY A 349 -33.08 1.46 -46.57
C GLY A 349 -31.69 2.00 -46.97
N GLY A 350 -30.72 1.96 -46.06
CA GLY A 350 -29.38 2.53 -46.24
C GLY A 350 -29.25 4.04 -45.98
N VAL A 351 -30.36 4.74 -45.73
CA VAL A 351 -30.39 6.17 -45.40
C VAL A 351 -30.17 6.37 -43.90
N ASP A 352 -29.19 7.18 -43.53
CA ASP A 352 -28.90 7.55 -42.13
C ASP A 352 -30.04 8.40 -41.53
N SER A 353 -30.45 8.10 -40.30
CA SER A 353 -31.46 8.87 -39.57
C SER A 353 -30.97 10.21 -39.05
N LEU A 354 -29.65 10.48 -39.08
CA LEU A 354 -29.08 11.76 -38.67
C LEU A 354 -29.72 12.92 -39.42
N THR A 355 -30.33 13.82 -38.67
CA THR A 355 -31.09 14.96 -39.19
C THR A 355 -31.01 16.12 -38.19
N THR A 356 -31.81 17.17 -38.39
CA THR A 356 -31.93 18.29 -37.45
C THR A 356 -33.39 18.51 -37.03
N LEU A 357 -33.57 19.13 -35.87
CA LEU A 357 -34.88 19.62 -35.43
C LEU A 357 -35.36 20.73 -36.38
N ALA A 358 -36.60 20.63 -36.87
CA ALA A 358 -37.24 21.70 -37.65
C ALA A 358 -37.96 22.73 -36.75
N ALA A 359 -38.23 22.39 -35.49
CA ALA A 359 -38.81 23.27 -34.48
C ALA A 359 -38.15 23.01 -33.11
N PRO A 360 -38.23 23.94 -32.14
CA PRO A 360 -37.73 23.71 -30.80
C PRO A 360 -38.37 22.46 -30.15
N LEU A 361 -37.60 21.76 -29.32
CA LEU A 361 -38.04 20.56 -28.61
C LEU A 361 -37.77 20.72 -27.11
N THR A 362 -38.79 20.59 -26.27
CA THR A 362 -38.74 20.79 -24.82
C THR A 362 -39.21 19.53 -24.10
N PRO A 363 -38.65 19.21 -22.92
CA PRO A 363 -39.26 18.22 -22.04
C PRO A 363 -40.75 18.48 -21.83
N GLY A 364 -41.58 17.46 -22.00
CA GLY A 364 -43.04 17.57 -21.99
C GLY A 364 -43.70 17.58 -23.38
N ASP A 365 -42.95 17.85 -24.45
CA ASP A 365 -43.50 17.78 -25.81
C ASP A 365 -43.86 16.33 -26.17
N THR A 366 -44.97 16.13 -26.88
CA THR A 366 -45.46 14.81 -27.31
C THR A 366 -45.12 14.48 -28.76
N THR A 367 -44.51 15.42 -29.49
CA THR A 367 -44.11 15.25 -30.87
C THR A 367 -42.70 15.79 -31.10
N VAL A 368 -42.01 15.26 -32.10
CA VAL A 368 -40.69 15.73 -32.53
C VAL A 368 -40.77 16.08 -34.02
N GLN A 369 -40.52 17.34 -34.34
CA GLN A 369 -40.53 17.84 -35.72
C GLN A 369 -39.10 17.79 -36.30
N LEU A 370 -38.90 16.96 -37.32
CA LEU A 370 -37.62 16.78 -38.00
C LEU A 370 -37.58 17.55 -39.31
N THR A 371 -36.38 17.88 -39.79
CA THR A 371 -36.17 18.39 -41.16
C THR A 371 -36.27 17.28 -42.21
N ASN A 372 -35.91 16.04 -41.83
CA ASN A 372 -36.00 14.86 -42.69
C ASN A 372 -36.12 13.58 -41.84
N ALA A 373 -37.17 12.78 -42.08
CA ALA A 373 -37.43 11.51 -41.39
C ALA A 373 -37.16 10.26 -42.26
N ALA A 374 -36.60 10.38 -43.47
CA ALA A 374 -36.43 9.27 -44.42
C ALA A 374 -35.65 8.07 -43.84
N GLY A 375 -34.61 8.35 -43.04
CA GLY A 375 -33.76 7.33 -42.40
C GLY A 375 -34.30 6.75 -41.08
N TRP A 376 -35.45 7.19 -40.58
CA TRP A 376 -36.01 6.77 -39.29
C TRP A 376 -36.75 5.41 -39.35
N ASN A 377 -36.82 4.73 -38.21
CA ASN A 377 -37.23 3.33 -38.09
C ASN A 377 -38.75 3.12 -38.13
N GLU A 378 -39.25 2.50 -39.21
CA GLU A 378 -40.66 2.09 -39.33
C GLU A 378 -40.85 0.56 -39.40
N SER A 379 -39.80 -0.23 -39.22
CA SER A 379 -39.85 -1.68 -39.50
C SER A 379 -39.20 -2.60 -38.46
N GLN A 380 -38.46 -2.08 -37.49
CA GLN A 380 -37.74 -2.89 -36.49
C GLN A 380 -38.28 -2.63 -35.09
N SER A 381 -38.93 -3.63 -34.49
CA SER A 381 -39.59 -3.53 -33.18
C SER A 381 -38.70 -3.45 -31.92
N PRO A 382 -37.39 -3.81 -31.90
CA PRO A 382 -36.59 -3.70 -30.68
C PRO A 382 -36.55 -2.29 -30.10
N ALA A 383 -36.74 -2.16 -28.78
CA ALA A 383 -36.84 -0.89 -28.06
C ALA A 383 -35.67 0.09 -28.30
N TYR A 384 -34.46 -0.44 -28.48
CA TYR A 384 -33.26 0.36 -28.76
C TYR A 384 -33.22 0.97 -30.17
N TYR A 385 -34.05 0.50 -31.10
CA TYR A 385 -34.31 1.14 -32.40
C TYR A 385 -35.49 2.12 -32.38
N ARG A 386 -36.18 2.22 -31.25
CA ARG A 386 -37.35 3.09 -31.09
C ARG A 386 -37.05 4.27 -30.18
N GLY A 387 -35.86 4.85 -30.33
CA GLY A 387 -35.34 5.88 -29.43
C GLY A 387 -34.80 7.10 -30.15
N LEU A 388 -34.47 8.14 -29.38
CA LEU A 388 -33.87 9.37 -29.85
C LEU A 388 -32.52 9.60 -29.18
N ILE A 389 -31.54 10.04 -29.96
CA ILE A 389 -30.26 10.57 -29.48
C ILE A 389 -30.12 12.02 -29.97
N ILE A 390 -29.84 12.94 -29.05
CA ILE A 390 -29.72 14.37 -29.35
C ILE A 390 -28.24 14.78 -29.19
N PHE A 391 -27.65 15.36 -30.22
CA PHE A 391 -26.25 15.76 -30.21
C PHE A 391 -26.09 17.19 -29.66
N GLY A 392 -25.62 17.25 -28.41
CA GLY A 392 -25.31 18.48 -27.69
C GLY A 392 -24.63 18.23 -26.34
N TYR A 393 -24.20 16.99 -26.08
CA TYR A 393 -23.49 16.62 -24.87
C TYR A 393 -22.13 17.33 -24.78
N LYS A 394 -21.82 17.85 -23.60
CA LYS A 394 -20.53 18.44 -23.25
C LYS A 394 -19.81 17.58 -22.23
N ASN A 395 -18.51 17.39 -22.42
CA ASN A 395 -17.65 16.81 -21.38
C ASN A 395 -17.46 17.79 -20.21
N SER A 396 -16.76 17.36 -19.15
CA SER A 396 -16.45 18.21 -17.99
C SER A 396 -15.65 19.48 -18.35
N GLY A 397 -14.92 19.45 -19.47
CA GLY A 397 -14.20 20.60 -20.03
C GLY A 397 -15.03 21.52 -20.94
N GLY A 398 -16.33 21.24 -21.14
CA GLY A 398 -17.24 22.06 -21.95
C GLY A 398 -17.19 21.79 -23.47
N TYR A 399 -16.40 20.83 -23.94
CA TYR A 399 -16.31 20.49 -25.37
C TYR A 399 -17.53 19.68 -25.84
N THR A 400 -18.13 20.09 -26.96
CA THR A 400 -19.28 19.42 -27.56
C THR A 400 -18.85 18.51 -28.71
N TYR A 401 -19.36 17.28 -28.75
CA TYR A 401 -19.00 16.30 -29.77
C TYR A 401 -20.05 16.24 -30.92
N PRO A 402 -19.63 16.26 -32.20
CA PRO A 402 -20.58 16.25 -33.32
C PRO A 402 -21.28 14.90 -33.58
N TYR A 403 -20.68 13.78 -33.16
CA TYR A 403 -21.15 12.41 -33.48
C TYR A 403 -21.22 11.51 -32.26
N TYR A 404 -21.17 12.08 -31.06
CA TYR A 404 -21.24 11.37 -29.80
C TYR A 404 -22.12 12.16 -28.83
N SER A 405 -23.01 11.46 -28.13
CA SER A 405 -23.86 12.05 -27.12
C SER A 405 -24.27 11.03 -26.06
N ARG A 406 -24.43 11.53 -24.82
CA ARG A 406 -25.06 10.80 -23.72
C ARG A 406 -26.53 11.19 -23.52
N VAL A 407 -27.04 12.17 -24.27
CA VAL A 407 -28.46 12.57 -24.23
C VAL A 407 -29.26 11.65 -25.14
N LEU A 408 -29.75 10.55 -24.59
CA LEU A 408 -30.53 9.56 -25.33
C LEU A 408 -31.58 8.90 -24.46
N ALA A 409 -32.68 8.46 -25.08
CA ALA A 409 -33.61 7.51 -24.48
C ALA A 409 -34.17 6.56 -25.54
N THR A 410 -34.53 5.35 -25.10
CA THR A 410 -35.09 4.29 -25.93
C THR A 410 -36.58 4.16 -25.71
N ASP A 411 -37.26 3.46 -26.62
CA ASP A 411 -38.69 3.15 -26.53
C ASP A 411 -39.64 4.38 -26.43
N LEU A 412 -39.27 5.44 -27.13
CA LEU A 412 -40.00 6.71 -27.16
C LEU A 412 -41.15 6.75 -28.18
N PHE A 413 -41.16 5.86 -29.17
CA PHE A 413 -42.20 5.81 -30.21
C PHE A 413 -42.47 4.36 -30.69
N ASP A 414 -43.60 4.14 -31.34
CA ASP A 414 -43.95 2.91 -32.06
C ASP A 414 -43.78 3.07 -33.58
N LEU A 415 -43.68 1.96 -34.30
CA LEU A 415 -43.36 1.96 -35.75
C LEU A 415 -44.33 2.81 -36.59
N GLY A 416 -45.60 2.84 -36.23
CA GLY A 416 -46.64 3.62 -36.93
C GLY A 416 -46.67 5.12 -36.58
N GLN A 417 -45.83 5.58 -35.65
CA GLN A 417 -45.85 6.96 -35.16
C GLN A 417 -44.89 7.90 -35.90
N ILE A 418 -44.15 7.39 -36.88
CA ILE A 418 -43.26 8.18 -37.73
C ILE A 418 -44.00 8.52 -39.03
N ASN A 419 -44.32 9.79 -39.20
CA ASN A 419 -44.87 10.31 -40.44
C ASN A 419 -43.74 10.87 -41.30
N LYS A 420 -43.28 10.09 -42.29
CA LYS A 420 -42.20 10.50 -43.21
C LYS A 420 -42.62 11.60 -44.19
N SER A 421 -43.93 11.78 -44.44
CA SER A 421 -44.43 12.84 -45.32
C SER A 421 -44.42 14.21 -44.64
N THR A 422 -44.69 14.25 -43.33
CA THR A 422 -44.69 15.49 -42.54
C THR A 422 -43.44 15.67 -41.68
N ASN A 423 -42.53 14.68 -41.66
CA ASN A 423 -41.35 14.62 -40.80
C ASN A 423 -41.67 14.77 -39.30
N VAL A 424 -42.80 14.21 -38.86
CA VAL A 424 -43.25 14.24 -37.46
C VAL A 424 -43.09 12.87 -36.84
N ILE A 425 -42.56 12.82 -35.63
CA ILE A 425 -42.63 11.63 -34.76
C ILE A 425 -43.62 11.93 -33.65
N THR A 426 -44.58 11.04 -33.44
CA THR A 426 -45.44 11.07 -32.25
C THR A 426 -44.79 10.23 -31.17
N LEU A 427 -44.67 10.76 -29.95
CA LEU A 427 -44.06 10.04 -28.83
C LEU A 427 -45.12 9.26 -28.06
N ASN A 428 -44.75 8.07 -27.58
CA ASN A 428 -45.58 7.25 -26.69
C ASN A 428 -45.90 7.94 -25.36
N LYS A 429 -44.98 8.81 -24.92
CA LYS A 429 -45.08 9.63 -23.70
C LYS A 429 -44.40 10.99 -23.97
N PRO A 430 -44.77 12.05 -23.23
CA PRO A 430 -44.05 13.31 -23.27
C PRO A 430 -42.53 13.13 -23.13
N LEU A 431 -41.75 13.94 -23.84
CA LEU A 431 -40.28 13.90 -23.81
C LEU A 431 -39.79 13.99 -22.36
N PRO A 432 -38.97 13.04 -21.88
CA PRO A 432 -38.54 13.03 -20.49
C PRO A 432 -37.57 14.19 -20.18
N ALA A 433 -37.62 14.68 -18.94
CA ALA A 433 -36.72 15.73 -18.45
C ALA A 433 -35.23 15.38 -18.59
N SER A 434 -34.88 14.10 -18.51
CA SER A 434 -33.51 13.62 -18.72
C SER A 434 -32.96 13.86 -20.13
N MET A 435 -33.83 14.17 -21.10
CA MET A 435 -33.44 14.53 -22.46
C MET A 435 -33.45 16.03 -22.72
N GLY A 436 -33.65 16.87 -21.69
CA GLY A 436 -33.57 18.32 -21.81
C GLY A 436 -32.15 18.81 -22.12
N ASN A 437 -32.07 19.96 -22.79
CA ASN A 437 -30.84 20.69 -23.02
C ASN A 437 -30.24 21.18 -21.69
N PRO A 438 -29.05 20.70 -21.28
CA PRO A 438 -28.45 21.12 -20.02
C PRO A 438 -28.05 22.60 -20.00
N ASP A 439 -27.89 23.23 -21.17
CA ASP A 439 -27.50 24.64 -21.29
C ASP A 439 -28.70 25.61 -21.33
N HIS A 440 -29.93 25.12 -21.20
CA HIS A 440 -31.14 25.96 -21.26
C HIS A 440 -32.01 25.76 -20.02
N ALA A 441 -32.47 26.85 -19.41
CA ALA A 441 -33.22 26.80 -18.14
C ALA A 441 -34.48 25.92 -18.18
N SER A 442 -35.19 25.89 -19.32
CA SER A 442 -36.35 25.03 -19.56
C SER A 442 -36.01 23.66 -20.16
N GLY A 443 -34.73 23.37 -20.42
CA GLY A 443 -34.32 22.17 -21.15
C GLY A 443 -34.64 22.19 -22.66
N THR A 444 -35.01 23.34 -23.22
CA THR A 444 -35.37 23.45 -24.64
C THR A 444 -34.16 23.32 -25.57
N TRP A 445 -34.26 22.44 -26.55
CA TRP A 445 -33.36 22.35 -27.71
C TRP A 445 -33.87 23.27 -28.83
N PRO A 446 -33.03 24.13 -29.41
CA PRO A 446 -33.44 24.99 -30.51
C PRO A 446 -33.64 24.23 -31.82
N ALA A 447 -34.39 24.82 -32.76
CA ALA A 447 -34.40 24.34 -34.14
C ALA A 447 -32.98 24.34 -34.72
N GLY A 448 -32.65 23.34 -35.54
CA GLY A 448 -31.31 23.12 -36.05
C GLY A 448 -30.44 22.20 -35.19
N THR A 449 -30.83 21.88 -33.94
CA THR A 449 -30.12 20.88 -33.13
C THR A 449 -30.10 19.53 -33.85
N ARG A 450 -28.92 18.91 -33.89
CA ARG A 450 -28.72 17.60 -34.53
C ARG A 450 -29.27 16.50 -33.65
N LEU A 451 -29.96 15.55 -34.26
CA LEU A 451 -30.49 14.36 -33.60
C LEU A 451 -30.58 13.19 -34.57
N ALA A 452 -30.75 11.99 -34.03
CA ALA A 452 -30.96 10.78 -34.83
C ALA A 452 -31.87 9.79 -34.10
N ASN A 453 -32.33 8.81 -34.87
CA ASN A 453 -32.95 7.62 -34.32
C ASN A 453 -31.85 6.77 -33.67
N CYS A 454 -32.05 6.34 -32.42
CA CYS A 454 -31.13 5.45 -31.72
C CYS A 454 -30.88 4.14 -32.48
N SER A 455 -29.68 3.61 -32.32
CA SER A 455 -29.31 2.25 -32.69
C SER A 455 -28.37 1.71 -31.62
N SER A 456 -28.09 0.40 -31.66
CA SER A 456 -27.23 -0.26 -30.69
C SER A 456 -26.47 -1.41 -31.36
N GLY A 457 -25.39 -1.82 -30.72
CA GLY A 457 -24.51 -2.89 -31.16
C GLY A 457 -23.49 -3.23 -30.09
N SER A 458 -22.37 -3.86 -30.47
CA SER A 458 -21.31 -4.16 -29.50
C SER A 458 -20.61 -2.89 -29.02
N THR A 459 -20.52 -2.68 -27.71
CA THR A 459 -19.71 -1.61 -27.11
C THR A 459 -18.21 -1.79 -27.36
N TYR A 460 -17.80 -3.02 -27.63
CA TYR A 460 -16.39 -3.38 -27.72
C TYR A 460 -15.84 -3.26 -29.15
N LYS A 461 -14.62 -2.73 -29.29
CA LYS A 461 -13.87 -2.75 -30.54
C LYS A 461 -12.95 -3.97 -30.56
N TYR A 462 -13.37 -5.07 -31.18
CA TYR A 462 -12.59 -6.31 -31.31
C TYR A 462 -11.43 -6.18 -32.32
N ALA A 463 -10.59 -5.16 -32.13
CA ALA A 463 -9.59 -4.73 -33.10
C ALA A 463 -8.30 -5.57 -33.06
N PHE A 464 -7.99 -6.24 -31.94
CA PHE A 464 -6.92 -7.24 -31.89
C PHE A 464 -7.34 -8.48 -32.68
N TYR A 465 -8.40 -9.14 -32.22
CA TYR A 465 -9.01 -10.28 -32.91
C TYR A 465 -10.42 -10.57 -32.41
N ASN A 466 -11.25 -11.08 -33.32
CA ASN A 466 -12.68 -11.31 -33.12
C ASN A 466 -13.05 -12.78 -33.37
N GLY A 467 -13.19 -13.59 -32.31
CA GLY A 467 -13.54 -15.00 -32.43
C GLY A 467 -12.41 -15.88 -32.99
N LEU A 468 -11.18 -15.58 -32.59
CA LEU A 468 -9.98 -16.26 -33.06
C LEU A 468 -9.83 -17.64 -32.45
N HIS A 469 -9.43 -18.62 -33.26
CA HIS A 469 -9.02 -19.94 -32.82
C HIS A 469 -7.55 -20.12 -33.17
N VAL A 470 -6.74 -20.61 -32.23
CA VAL A 470 -5.34 -20.94 -32.54
C VAL A 470 -5.29 -22.04 -33.60
N PRO A 471 -4.47 -21.96 -34.65
CA PRO A 471 -4.39 -23.03 -35.65
C PRO A 471 -4.06 -24.40 -35.04
N GLN A 472 -3.21 -24.43 -34.01
CA GLN A 472 -2.86 -25.62 -33.24
C GLN A 472 -2.77 -25.26 -31.76
N THR A 473 -3.15 -26.18 -30.88
CA THR A 473 -2.91 -26.06 -29.44
C THR A 473 -1.42 -26.21 -29.12
N ASP A 474 -1.03 -25.74 -27.94
CA ASP A 474 0.33 -25.73 -27.40
C ASP A 474 1.40 -24.96 -28.18
N LYS A 475 1.01 -24.24 -29.24
CA LYS A 475 1.87 -23.33 -30.00
C LYS A 475 1.55 -21.87 -29.72
N TRP A 476 2.57 -21.03 -29.87
CA TRP A 476 2.44 -19.59 -29.81
C TRP A 476 2.12 -19.00 -31.17
N TYR A 477 1.18 -18.07 -31.19
CA TYR A 477 0.83 -17.32 -32.36
C TYR A 477 0.92 -15.82 -32.09
N HIS A 478 1.65 -15.12 -32.94
CA HIS A 478 1.66 -13.67 -32.98
C HIS A 478 0.44 -13.18 -33.77
N THR A 479 -0.39 -12.37 -33.11
CA THR A 479 -1.57 -11.73 -33.70
C THR A 479 -1.29 -10.25 -33.90
N THR A 480 -1.68 -9.73 -35.06
CA THR A 480 -1.60 -8.30 -35.36
C THR A 480 -2.95 -7.82 -35.86
N GLY A 481 -3.48 -6.79 -35.19
CA GLY A 481 -4.67 -6.06 -35.58
C GLY A 481 -4.40 -4.56 -35.71
N TYR A 482 -5.42 -3.81 -36.08
CA TYR A 482 -5.30 -2.37 -36.32
C TYR A 482 -6.55 -1.62 -35.90
N ILE A 483 -6.38 -0.39 -35.42
CA ILE A 483 -7.46 0.55 -35.18
C ILE A 483 -6.98 1.96 -35.48
N GLY A 484 -7.83 2.80 -36.05
CA GLY A 484 -7.46 4.19 -36.32
C GLY A 484 -8.65 4.98 -36.81
N GLY A 485 -8.62 6.30 -36.64
CA GLY A 485 -9.69 7.16 -37.12
C GLY A 485 -10.95 7.13 -36.27
N ILE A 486 -11.73 8.19 -36.38
CA ILE A 486 -13.04 8.31 -35.73
C ILE A 486 -14.14 7.84 -36.67
N ASP A 487 -14.98 6.92 -36.20
CA ASP A 487 -16.16 6.46 -36.94
C ASP A 487 -17.31 7.48 -36.90
N THR A 488 -17.44 8.29 -37.94
CA THR A 488 -18.54 9.26 -38.06
C THR A 488 -19.81 8.68 -38.70
N SER A 489 -19.76 7.44 -39.19
CA SER A 489 -20.84 6.82 -39.98
C SER A 489 -22.07 6.41 -39.17
N GLY A 490 -21.92 6.29 -37.84
CA GLY A 490 -22.96 5.77 -36.95
C GLY A 490 -23.17 4.26 -37.04
N THR A 491 -22.33 3.51 -37.77
CA THR A 491 -22.45 2.05 -37.91
C THR A 491 -21.59 1.25 -36.95
N ASN A 492 -20.76 1.92 -36.13
CA ASN A 492 -19.86 1.30 -35.17
C ASN A 492 -18.79 0.41 -35.83
N ALA A 493 -18.06 0.98 -36.78
CA ALA A 493 -16.99 0.29 -37.50
C ALA A 493 -15.95 -0.30 -36.54
N ALA A 494 -15.60 -1.58 -36.76
CA ALA A 494 -14.77 -2.35 -35.83
C ALA A 494 -13.33 -1.85 -35.71
N LEU A 495 -12.76 -1.32 -36.81
CA LEU A 495 -11.38 -0.84 -36.90
C LEU A 495 -11.25 0.68 -36.71
N ASN A 496 -12.31 1.37 -36.28
CA ASN A 496 -12.28 2.79 -35.99
C ASN A 496 -12.69 3.04 -34.53
N PHE A 497 -12.11 4.08 -33.94
CA PHE A 497 -12.51 4.55 -32.61
C PHE A 497 -13.94 5.10 -32.63
N ALA A 498 -14.66 4.91 -31.53
CA ALA A 498 -15.94 5.58 -31.34
C ALA A 498 -15.71 7.11 -31.28
N PRO A 499 -16.64 7.94 -31.78
CA PRO A 499 -16.52 9.39 -31.62
C PRO A 499 -16.44 9.79 -30.15
N GLY A 500 -15.53 10.73 -29.85
CA GLY A 500 -15.26 11.19 -28.48
C GLY A 500 -14.18 10.42 -27.74
N THR A 501 -13.61 9.36 -28.33
CA THR A 501 -12.52 8.59 -27.72
C THR A 501 -11.30 9.47 -27.44
N VAL A 502 -10.82 9.41 -26.20
CA VAL A 502 -9.54 10.01 -25.75
C VAL A 502 -8.67 8.94 -25.10
N TYR A 503 -9.31 7.97 -24.43
CA TYR A 503 -8.63 6.82 -23.85
C TYR A 503 -9.19 5.52 -24.43
N ALA A 504 -8.35 4.50 -24.45
CA ALA A 504 -8.72 3.14 -24.77
C ALA A 504 -8.33 2.22 -23.61
N GLN A 505 -9.06 1.13 -23.42
CA GLN A 505 -8.74 0.13 -22.41
C GLN A 505 -8.73 -1.26 -23.05
N PRO A 506 -7.57 -1.94 -23.10
CA PRO A 506 -7.49 -3.31 -23.58
C PRO A 506 -8.34 -4.24 -22.72
N PHE A 507 -9.03 -5.17 -23.39
CA PHE A 507 -9.85 -6.18 -22.74
C PHE A 507 -9.78 -7.52 -23.46
N TRP A 508 -10.16 -8.58 -22.75
CA TRP A 508 -10.31 -9.94 -23.26
C TRP A 508 -11.70 -10.49 -22.98
N LEU A 509 -12.14 -11.37 -23.86
CA LEU A 509 -13.07 -12.43 -23.51
C LEU A 509 -12.35 -13.77 -23.74
N PRO A 510 -11.54 -14.21 -22.77
CA PRO A 510 -10.79 -15.45 -22.92
C PRO A 510 -11.75 -16.63 -22.85
N ASN A 511 -11.44 -17.68 -23.61
CA ASN A 511 -12.19 -18.93 -23.61
C ASN A 511 -13.69 -18.74 -23.85
N GLN A 512 -14.09 -17.78 -24.71
CA GLN A 512 -15.49 -17.35 -24.89
C GLN A 512 -16.48 -18.51 -25.13
N THR A 513 -16.02 -19.57 -25.81
CA THR A 513 -16.86 -20.74 -26.12
C THR A 513 -16.62 -21.93 -25.19
N ASN A 514 -15.70 -21.83 -24.23
CA ASN A 514 -15.53 -22.84 -23.17
C ASN A 514 -16.49 -22.53 -22.02
N VAL A 515 -17.62 -23.22 -21.99
CA VAL A 515 -18.65 -23.08 -20.96
C VAL A 515 -19.06 -24.47 -20.48
N SER A 516 -19.60 -24.54 -19.26
CA SER A 516 -20.06 -25.81 -18.71
C SER A 516 -21.12 -26.46 -19.62
N GLY A 517 -20.86 -27.70 -20.04
CA GLY A 517 -21.73 -28.45 -20.95
C GLY A 517 -21.57 -28.12 -22.44
N GLY A 518 -20.68 -27.21 -22.81
CA GLY A 518 -20.42 -26.81 -24.19
C GLY A 518 -21.49 -25.86 -24.76
N ILE A 519 -21.18 -25.21 -25.87
CA ILE A 519 -22.08 -24.25 -26.52
C ILE A 519 -21.80 -24.15 -28.01
N SER A 520 -22.82 -23.95 -28.84
CA SER A 520 -22.67 -23.60 -30.27
C SER A 520 -21.68 -24.47 -31.06
N GLY A 521 -21.64 -25.78 -30.78
CA GLY A 521 -20.71 -26.71 -31.44
C GLY A 521 -19.27 -26.66 -30.93
N TYR A 522 -19.05 -26.13 -29.72
CA TYR A 522 -17.80 -26.20 -28.98
C TYR A 522 -17.91 -27.13 -27.77
N PRO A 523 -16.86 -27.91 -27.46
CA PRO A 523 -16.86 -28.81 -26.30
C PRO A 523 -16.82 -28.03 -24.97
N ASP A 524 -16.97 -28.74 -23.87
CA ASP A 524 -16.53 -28.27 -22.55
C ASP A 524 -15.14 -28.87 -22.29
N THR A 525 -14.09 -28.05 -22.37
CA THR A 525 -12.71 -28.49 -22.06
C THR A 525 -12.37 -28.34 -20.58
N GLY A 526 -13.36 -27.97 -19.76
CA GLY A 526 -13.29 -27.95 -18.30
C GLY A 526 -12.77 -26.66 -17.71
N ALA A 527 -13.02 -26.51 -16.40
CA ALA A 527 -12.63 -25.34 -15.60
C ALA A 527 -11.11 -25.22 -15.34
N ASN A 528 -10.30 -26.15 -15.85
CA ASN A 528 -8.84 -26.11 -15.72
C ASN A 528 -8.12 -25.74 -17.01
N HIS A 529 -8.84 -25.59 -18.13
CA HIS A 529 -8.26 -25.28 -19.42
C HIS A 529 -7.60 -23.91 -19.45
N LYS A 530 -6.38 -23.83 -19.96
CA LYS A 530 -5.55 -22.61 -19.93
C LYS A 530 -5.38 -21.95 -21.29
N VAL A 531 -5.32 -20.62 -21.25
CA VAL A 531 -4.94 -19.75 -22.37
C VAL A 531 -3.90 -18.77 -21.89
N TRP A 532 -2.84 -18.55 -22.67
CA TRP A 532 -1.79 -17.59 -22.36
C TRP A 532 -1.79 -16.43 -23.35
N PHE A 533 -1.45 -15.26 -22.83
CA PHE A 533 -1.31 -14.02 -23.58
C PHE A 533 0.00 -13.33 -23.19
N ALA A 534 0.70 -12.77 -24.17
CA ALA A 534 1.94 -12.02 -23.94
C ALA A 534 2.14 -10.95 -25.02
N GLY A 535 3.06 -10.00 -24.80
CA GLY A 535 3.41 -8.97 -25.79
C GLY A 535 2.26 -8.04 -26.18
N ILE A 536 1.34 -7.76 -25.25
CA ILE A 536 0.18 -6.90 -25.51
C ILE A 536 0.68 -5.49 -25.79
N SER A 537 0.40 -4.96 -26.97
CA SER A 537 0.84 -3.61 -27.34
C SER A 537 -0.23 -2.85 -28.12
N VAL A 538 -0.27 -1.55 -27.87
CA VAL A 538 -0.98 -0.55 -28.68
C VAL A 538 0.10 0.44 -29.10
N ALA A 539 0.56 0.40 -30.35
CA ALA A 539 1.67 1.22 -30.84
C ALA A 539 1.24 2.00 -32.08
N ALA A 540 1.57 3.29 -32.13
CA ALA A 540 1.30 4.09 -33.32
C ALA A 540 2.10 3.53 -34.51
N ASP A 541 1.45 3.39 -35.67
CA ASP A 541 2.08 2.92 -36.89
C ASP A 541 2.28 4.11 -37.85
N PRO A 542 3.46 4.73 -37.88
CA PRO A 542 3.67 6.00 -38.59
C PRO A 542 3.60 5.86 -40.12
N LEU A 543 3.69 4.63 -40.65
CA LEU A 543 3.58 4.36 -42.09
C LEU A 543 2.14 4.01 -42.50
N ALA A 544 1.25 3.74 -41.54
CA ALA A 544 -0.14 3.48 -41.84
C ALA A 544 -0.89 4.78 -42.16
N THR A 545 -1.87 4.68 -43.05
CA THR A 545 -2.67 5.83 -43.51
C THR A 545 -4.15 5.53 -43.37
N GLN A 546 -4.96 6.58 -43.34
CA GLN A 546 -6.41 6.47 -43.21
C GLN A 546 -7.14 7.42 -44.16
N GLN A 547 -8.26 6.97 -44.72
CA GLN A 547 -9.08 7.75 -45.65
C GLN A 547 -10.56 7.64 -45.29
N ALA A 548 -11.30 8.75 -45.31
CA ALA A 548 -12.74 8.74 -45.09
C ALA A 548 -13.47 8.18 -46.30
N ILE A 549 -14.40 7.25 -46.07
CA ILE A 549 -15.40 6.86 -47.05
C ILE A 549 -16.44 7.98 -47.13
N THR A 550 -16.69 8.51 -48.33
CA THR A 550 -17.54 9.70 -48.52
C THR A 550 -18.97 9.38 -48.99
N SER A 551 -19.23 8.16 -49.46
CA SER A 551 -20.52 7.77 -50.04
C SER A 551 -20.92 6.34 -49.68
N GLY A 552 -22.21 6.04 -49.80
CA GLY A 552 -22.77 4.71 -49.52
C GLY A 552 -23.03 4.47 -48.03
N VAL A 553 -23.40 3.23 -47.70
CA VAL A 553 -23.87 2.86 -46.35
C VAL A 553 -22.81 3.01 -45.25
N THR A 554 -21.53 2.93 -45.61
CA THR A 554 -20.36 3.11 -44.74
C THR A 554 -19.75 4.51 -44.81
N SER A 555 -20.44 5.49 -45.42
CA SER A 555 -19.98 6.89 -45.42
C SER A 555 -19.73 7.37 -43.98
N GLY A 556 -18.53 7.89 -43.73
CA GLY A 556 -18.05 8.32 -42.41
C GLY A 556 -17.10 7.34 -41.71
N VAL A 557 -16.96 6.11 -42.20
CA VAL A 557 -15.92 5.14 -41.77
C VAL A 557 -14.55 5.58 -42.29
N LYS A 558 -13.48 5.28 -41.55
CA LYS A 558 -12.09 5.51 -42.00
C LYS A 558 -11.50 4.19 -42.47
N GLU A 559 -11.29 4.04 -43.77
CA GLU A 559 -10.53 2.92 -44.31
C GLU A 559 -9.06 3.05 -43.92
N LEU A 560 -8.46 1.96 -43.45
CA LEU A 560 -7.06 1.92 -43.01
C LEU A 560 -6.22 1.17 -44.03
N LYS A 561 -5.08 1.76 -44.42
CA LYS A 561 -4.02 1.08 -45.18
C LYS A 561 -2.77 0.98 -44.33
N VAL A 562 -2.17 -0.21 -44.27
CA VAL A 562 -1.04 -0.54 -43.39
C VAL A 562 0.15 -1.05 -44.21
N PRO A 563 1.39 -0.83 -43.74
CA PRO A 563 2.58 -1.30 -44.44
C PRO A 563 2.69 -2.83 -44.39
N GLN A 564 2.81 -3.47 -45.55
CA GLN A 564 3.11 -4.88 -45.69
C GLN A 564 4.51 -5.05 -46.31
N PRO A 565 5.52 -5.50 -45.53
CA PRO A 565 6.83 -5.78 -46.08
C PRO A 565 6.80 -7.05 -46.95
N ASN A 566 7.49 -6.99 -48.08
CA ASN A 566 7.79 -8.14 -48.92
C ASN A 566 9.32 -8.27 -49.02
N HIS A 567 9.88 -9.19 -48.23
CA HIS A 567 11.31 -9.42 -48.20
C HIS A 567 11.88 -9.88 -49.54
N THR A 568 11.15 -10.75 -50.26
CA THR A 568 11.59 -11.26 -51.56
C THR A 568 11.68 -10.15 -52.61
N ALA A 569 10.73 -9.20 -52.58
CA ALA A 569 10.70 -8.09 -53.53
C ALA A 569 11.46 -6.84 -53.04
N GLY A 570 11.92 -6.80 -51.78
CA GLY A 570 12.55 -5.62 -51.19
C GLY A 570 11.65 -4.39 -51.12
N THR A 571 10.33 -4.58 -51.02
CA THR A 571 9.34 -3.49 -51.04
C THR A 571 8.45 -3.48 -49.81
N ILE A 572 7.86 -2.32 -49.52
CA ILE A 572 6.78 -2.15 -48.54
C ILE A 572 5.60 -1.55 -49.29
N THR A 573 4.47 -2.25 -49.33
CA THR A 573 3.24 -1.78 -49.98
C THR A 573 2.17 -1.47 -48.94
N LEU A 574 1.30 -0.52 -49.24
CA LEU A 574 0.15 -0.21 -48.39
C LEU A 574 -1.05 -1.08 -48.80
N VAL A 575 -1.49 -1.93 -47.89
CA VAL A 575 -2.62 -2.86 -48.08
C VAL A 575 -3.76 -2.55 -47.12
N ALA A 576 -4.97 -3.02 -47.41
CA ALA A 576 -6.08 -2.89 -46.46
C ALA A 576 -5.71 -3.54 -45.12
N ALA A 577 -5.97 -2.84 -44.01
CA ALA A 577 -5.72 -3.38 -42.69
C ALA A 577 -6.57 -4.63 -42.46
N THR A 578 -5.91 -5.75 -42.18
CA THR A 578 -6.55 -7.02 -41.83
C THR A 578 -5.93 -7.55 -40.55
N GLN A 579 -6.73 -8.30 -39.79
CA GLN A 579 -6.20 -9.08 -38.67
C GLN A 579 -5.37 -10.22 -39.24
N SER A 580 -4.19 -10.44 -38.67
CA SER A 580 -3.30 -11.53 -39.06
C SER A 580 -2.90 -12.35 -37.85
N ILE A 581 -2.72 -13.66 -38.07
CA ILE A 581 -2.20 -14.61 -37.10
C ILE A 581 -1.07 -15.39 -37.77
N LYS A 582 0.07 -15.49 -37.12
CA LYS A 582 1.25 -16.22 -37.60
C LYS A 582 1.85 -17.01 -36.45
N GLU A 583 2.34 -18.21 -36.72
CA GLU A 583 3.12 -18.96 -35.72
C GLU A 583 4.36 -18.14 -35.34
N ALA A 584 4.60 -18.01 -34.04
CA ALA A 584 5.62 -17.14 -33.47
C ALA A 584 7.03 -17.73 -33.50
#